data_AF-V6HE99-F1
#
_entry.id   AF-V6HE99-F1
#
_cell.length_a   1.000
_cell.length_b   1.000
_cell.length_c   1.000
_cell.angle_alpha   90.00
_cell.angle_beta   90.00
_cell.angle_gamma   90.00
#
_symmetry.space_group_name_H-M   'P 1'
#
loop_
_entity.id
_entity.type
_entity.pdbx_description
1 polymer ?
#
loop_
_entity_poly.entity_id
_entity_poly.type
_entity_poly.pdbx_seq_one_letter_code
_entity_poly.pdbx_strand_id
1 'polypeptide(L)'
;MEIRMAYLPYFMKHLDEYYQDKLTVKTLEDWRSFKKKWYFDEGEWPSKTQEEKSKEHNTREAKEINGRIWGAVVYPDKIDKVAQYEFMKTETELGEPIVFPKGKHSPQESEYPERWSQECPHCEISAYYKAGEEYCPICGRKLLYSWGGD
;
A
#
# COMPACT_ATOMS: atom_id res chain seq x y z
N MET A 1 21.94 9.02 16.96
CA MET A 1 21.17 8.14 16.08
C MET A 1 19.91 8.90 15.72
N GLU A 2 19.87 9.55 14.57
CA GLU A 2 18.67 10.29 14.15
C GLU A 2 17.55 9.28 13.97
N ILE A 3 16.51 9.41 14.78
CA ILE A 3 15.24 8.73 14.55
C ILE A 3 14.70 9.35 13.27
N ARG A 4 15.02 8.75 12.11
CA ARG A 4 14.40 9.14 10.84
C ARG A 4 12.94 8.79 10.95
N MET A 5 12.13 9.76 11.34
CA MET A 5 10.69 9.65 11.34
C MET A 5 10.25 9.28 9.92
N ALA A 6 9.40 8.25 9.80
CA ALA A 6 8.79 7.90 8.52
C ALA A 6 8.10 9.15 7.94
N TYR A 7 8.19 9.35 6.62
CA TYR A 7 7.61 10.52 5.98
C TYR A 7 6.09 10.51 6.20
N LEU A 8 5.55 11.63 6.68
CA LEU A 8 4.11 11.82 6.89
C LEU A 8 3.57 12.64 5.71
N PRO A 9 2.81 12.03 4.78
CA PRO A 9 2.26 12.72 3.62
C PRO A 9 1.35 13.88 4.00
N TYR A 10 1.20 14.85 3.09
CA TYR A 10 0.37 16.05 3.28
C TYR A 10 -1.06 15.73 3.74
N PHE A 11 -1.74 14.78 3.10
CA PHE A 11 -3.10 14.39 3.48
C PHE A 11 -3.23 13.91 4.93
N MET A 12 -2.17 13.33 5.50
CA MET A 12 -2.19 12.89 6.90
C MET A 12 -2.17 14.05 7.89
N LYS A 13 -1.60 15.19 7.50
CA LYS A 13 -1.61 16.43 8.30
C LYS A 13 -2.99 17.10 8.28
N HIS A 14 -3.81 16.79 7.28
CA HIS A 14 -5.11 17.44 6.98
C HIS A 14 -6.21 16.39 6.78
N LEU A 15 -6.25 15.36 7.63
CA LEU A 15 -7.08 14.16 7.45
C LEU A 15 -8.57 14.47 7.29
N ASP A 16 -9.09 15.42 8.06
CA ASP A 16 -10.50 15.82 8.01
C ASP A 16 -10.85 16.47 6.67
N GLU A 17 -10.04 17.42 6.20
CA GLU A 17 -10.20 18.06 4.90
C GLU A 17 -10.07 17.06 3.75
N TYR A 18 -9.13 16.12 3.86
CA TYR A 18 -8.96 15.04 2.92
C TYR A 18 -10.23 14.19 2.77
N TYR A 19 -10.85 13.79 3.88
CA TYR A 19 -12.09 13.02 3.83
C TYR A 19 -13.27 13.84 3.29
N GLN A 20 -13.37 15.13 3.62
CA GLN A 20 -14.42 15.99 3.06
C GLN A 20 -14.27 16.13 1.54
N ASP A 21 -13.06 16.41 1.06
CA ASP A 21 -12.77 16.51 -0.38
C ASP A 21 -13.05 15.19 -1.10
N LYS A 22 -12.72 14.05 -0.48
CA LYS A 22 -12.95 12.73 -1.09
C LYS A 22 -14.42 12.48 -1.41
N LEU A 23 -15.35 12.95 -0.57
CA LEU A 23 -16.79 12.81 -0.79
C LEU A 23 -17.28 13.56 -2.04
N THR A 24 -16.50 14.53 -2.51
CA THR A 24 -16.81 15.34 -3.70
C THR A 24 -16.35 14.70 -5.01
N VAL A 25 -15.53 13.65 -4.97
CA VAL A 25 -15.03 12.94 -6.16
C VAL A 25 -16.17 12.16 -6.82
N LYS A 26 -16.60 12.59 -8.02
CA LYS A 26 -17.68 11.94 -8.81
C LYS A 26 -17.22 11.47 -10.18
N THR A 27 -16.12 12.02 -10.68
CA THR A 27 -15.60 11.77 -12.03
C THR A 27 -14.10 11.44 -12.00
N LEU A 28 -13.59 10.95 -13.14
CA LEU A 28 -12.15 10.72 -13.33
C LEU A 28 -11.33 12.01 -13.27
N GLU A 29 -11.92 13.15 -13.64
CA GLU A 29 -11.24 14.45 -13.57
C GLU A 29 -11.13 14.95 -12.12
N ASP A 30 -12.21 14.81 -11.35
CA ASP A 30 -12.19 15.09 -9.90
C ASP A 30 -11.14 14.24 -9.21
N TRP A 31 -11.05 12.96 -9.60
CA TRP A 31 -10.08 12.03 -9.05
C TRP A 31 -8.64 12.46 -9.33
N ARG A 32 -8.31 12.86 -10.57
CA ARG A 32 -6.97 13.37 -10.91
C ARG A 32 -6.63 14.62 -10.11
N SER A 33 -7.57 15.55 -9.97
CA SER A 33 -7.40 16.78 -9.19
C SER A 33 -7.21 16.48 -7.70
N PHE A 34 -8.00 15.55 -7.17
CA PHE A 34 -7.89 15.05 -5.80
C PHE A 34 -6.51 14.43 -5.53
N LYS A 35 -6.04 13.51 -6.38
CA LYS A 35 -4.71 12.90 -6.25
C LYS A 35 -3.60 13.95 -6.30
N LYS A 36 -3.70 14.92 -7.22
CA LYS A 36 -2.71 16.00 -7.34
C LYS A 36 -2.64 16.81 -6.05
N LYS A 37 -3.77 17.22 -5.48
CA LYS A 37 -3.86 17.98 -4.23
C LYS A 37 -3.41 17.18 -3.01
N TRP A 38 -3.70 15.90 -2.93
CA TRP A 38 -3.53 15.18 -1.65
C TRP A 38 -2.27 14.32 -1.60
N TYR A 39 -1.82 13.79 -2.74
CA TYR A 39 -0.68 12.88 -2.79
C TYR A 39 0.57 13.55 -3.36
N PHE A 40 0.42 14.59 -4.19
CA PHE A 40 1.54 15.22 -4.90
C PHE A 40 1.71 16.72 -4.62
N ASP A 41 0.98 17.29 -3.65
CA ASP A 41 1.05 18.72 -3.30
C ASP A 41 2.47 19.16 -2.93
N GLU A 42 3.15 18.33 -2.14
CA GLU A 42 4.52 18.55 -1.68
C GLU A 42 5.57 17.85 -2.57
N GLY A 43 5.16 17.27 -3.72
CA GLY A 43 6.03 16.51 -4.63
C GLY A 43 5.95 14.98 -4.49
N GLU A 44 6.87 14.27 -5.13
CA GLU A 44 6.95 12.81 -5.04
C GLU A 44 7.36 12.34 -3.63
N TRP A 45 6.74 11.27 -3.15
CA TRP A 45 7.09 10.71 -1.83
C TRP A 45 8.52 10.16 -1.82
N PRO A 46 9.22 10.23 -0.67
CA PRO A 46 10.59 9.72 -0.58
C PRO A 46 10.64 8.21 -0.84
N SER A 47 11.29 7.79 -1.92
CA SER A 47 11.49 6.37 -2.22
C SER A 47 12.62 5.75 -1.39
N LYS A 48 12.50 4.44 -1.10
CA LYS A 48 13.57 3.60 -0.55
C LYS A 48 14.70 3.43 -1.57
N THR A 49 15.94 3.46 -1.09
CA THR A 49 17.11 3.10 -1.89
C THR A 49 17.09 1.59 -2.18
N GLN A 50 17.85 1.17 -3.19
CA GLN A 50 18.00 -0.26 -3.48
C GLN A 50 18.56 -1.04 -2.29
N GLU A 51 19.49 -0.44 -1.54
CA GLU A 51 20.06 -1.05 -0.33
C GLU A 51 19.01 -1.26 0.76
N GLU A 52 18.13 -0.27 0.99
CA GLU A 52 17.03 -0.37 1.95
C GLU A 52 16.02 -1.45 1.52
N LYS A 53 15.66 -1.47 0.23
CA LYS A 53 14.79 -2.51 -0.34
C LYS A 53 15.39 -3.91 -0.16
N SER A 54 16.68 -4.08 -0.45
CA SER A 54 17.38 -5.37 -0.30
C SER A 54 17.49 -5.79 1.17
N LYS A 55 17.72 -4.87 2.11
CA LYS A 55 17.73 -5.18 3.55
C LYS A 55 16.35 -5.62 4.04
N GLU A 56 15.29 -4.94 3.60
CA GLU A 56 13.91 -5.33 3.95
C GLU A 56 13.52 -6.67 3.31
N HIS A 57 13.93 -6.92 2.07
CA HIS A 57 13.67 -8.18 1.38
C HIS A 57 14.39 -9.36 2.06
N ASN A 58 15.65 -9.17 2.45
CA ASN A 58 16.48 -10.24 3.04
C ASN A 58 16.12 -10.57 4.49
N THR A 59 15.29 -9.76 5.15
CA THR A 59 14.94 -9.94 6.57
C THR A 59 13.49 -10.37 6.79
N ARG A 60 12.70 -10.47 5.72
CA ARG A 60 11.27 -10.76 5.82
C ARG A 60 10.98 -12.19 5.38
N GLU A 61 10.97 -13.09 6.35
CA GLU A 61 10.43 -14.44 6.20
C GLU A 61 8.89 -14.41 6.20
N ALA A 62 8.27 -15.34 5.47
CA ALA A 62 6.84 -15.56 5.56
C ALA A 62 6.47 -15.91 7.01
N LYS A 63 5.35 -15.37 7.50
CA LYS A 63 4.93 -15.53 8.90
C LYS A 63 3.77 -16.49 8.99
N GLU A 64 3.84 -17.45 9.91
CA GLU A 64 2.68 -18.24 10.27
C GLU A 64 1.83 -17.48 11.30
N ILE A 65 0.57 -17.21 10.97
CA ILE A 65 -0.39 -16.50 11.82
C ILE A 65 -1.71 -17.26 11.76
N ASN A 66 -2.20 -17.71 12.91
CA ASN A 66 -3.43 -18.51 13.03
C ASN A 66 -3.44 -19.76 12.11
N GLY A 67 -2.30 -20.46 12.00
CA GLY A 67 -2.17 -21.68 11.17
C GLY A 67 -2.07 -21.42 9.67
N ARG A 68 -1.86 -20.17 9.26
CA ARG A 68 -1.73 -19.76 7.85
C ARG A 68 -0.44 -19.01 7.60
N ILE A 69 0.17 -19.24 6.44
CA ILE A 69 1.36 -18.53 5.98
C ILE A 69 0.97 -17.21 5.32
N TRP A 70 1.54 -16.12 5.80
CA TRP A 70 1.45 -14.77 5.26
C TRP A 70 2.79 -14.37 4.65
N GLY A 71 2.76 -13.93 3.39
CA GLY A 71 3.89 -13.29 2.75
C GLY A 71 4.16 -11.92 3.34
N ALA A 72 5.37 -11.42 3.10
CA ALA A 72 5.76 -10.08 3.48
C ALA A 72 5.66 -9.14 2.28
N VAL A 73 5.12 -7.94 2.48
CA VAL A 73 5.01 -6.91 1.42
C VAL A 73 6.11 -5.89 1.59
N VAL A 74 6.79 -5.50 0.51
CA VAL A 74 7.78 -4.41 0.53
C VAL A 74 7.26 -3.26 -0.31
N TYR A 75 6.95 -2.16 0.36
CA TYR A 75 6.51 -0.95 -0.31
C TYR A 75 7.70 -0.09 -0.75
N PRO A 76 7.61 0.58 -1.91
CA PRO A 76 8.74 1.34 -2.46
C PRO A 76 9.04 2.63 -1.71
N ASP A 77 8.07 3.20 -0.98
CA ASP A 77 8.18 4.52 -0.36
C ASP A 77 8.46 4.45 1.15
N LYS A 78 9.12 5.48 1.68
CA LYS A 78 9.48 5.64 3.11
C LYS A 78 8.39 6.36 3.90
N ILE A 79 7.14 5.98 3.68
CA ILE A 79 6.00 6.62 4.33
C ILE A 79 5.65 5.91 5.64
N ASP A 80 4.99 6.63 6.53
CA ASP A 80 4.43 6.05 7.76
C ASP A 80 3.42 4.92 7.44
N LYS A 81 3.39 3.86 8.26
CA LYS A 81 2.55 2.68 8.01
C LYS A 81 1.05 2.96 8.15
N VAL A 82 0.65 3.96 8.95
CA VAL A 82 -0.73 4.42 9.03
C VAL A 82 -1.07 5.20 7.76
N ALA A 83 -0.18 6.09 7.33
CA ALA A 83 -0.35 6.82 6.07
C ALA A 83 -0.47 5.89 4.86
N GLN A 84 0.39 4.88 4.80
CA GLN A 84 0.34 3.82 3.81
C GLN A 84 -1.00 3.11 3.77
N TYR A 85 -1.53 2.73 4.93
CA TYR A 85 -2.83 2.10 5.02
C TYR A 85 -3.96 3.01 4.50
N GLU A 86 -4.00 4.26 4.93
CA GLU A 86 -5.05 5.20 4.52
C GLU A 86 -4.99 5.51 3.01
N PHE A 87 -3.78 5.67 2.46
CA PHE A 87 -3.59 5.84 1.01
C PHE A 87 -4.18 4.66 0.24
N MET A 88 -3.75 3.44 0.57
CA MET A 88 -4.16 2.24 -0.15
C MET A 88 -5.65 1.96 0.03
N LYS A 89 -6.19 2.22 1.22
CA LYS A 89 -7.63 2.12 1.49
C LYS A 89 -8.40 3.04 0.55
N THR A 90 -7.99 4.29 0.41
CA THR A 90 -8.66 5.22 -0.50
C THR A 90 -8.57 4.81 -1.96
N GLU A 91 -7.42 4.33 -2.44
CA GLU A 91 -7.32 3.82 -3.82
C GLU A 91 -8.27 2.63 -4.03
N THR A 92 -8.35 1.67 -3.08
CA THR A 92 -9.27 0.52 -3.18
C THR A 92 -10.76 0.89 -3.12
N GLU A 93 -11.15 1.86 -2.28
CA GLU A 93 -12.55 2.26 -2.12
C GLU A 93 -13.11 2.95 -3.38
N LEU A 94 -12.23 3.51 -4.21
CA LEU A 94 -12.61 4.18 -5.46
C LEU A 94 -12.57 3.24 -6.67
N GLY A 95 -12.36 1.94 -6.45
CA GLY A 95 -12.40 0.92 -7.50
C GLY A 95 -11.19 0.95 -8.44
N GLU A 96 -10.15 1.73 -8.14
CA GLU A 96 -8.90 1.69 -8.87
C GLU A 96 -8.09 0.46 -8.40
N PRO A 97 -7.63 -0.40 -9.32
CA PRO A 97 -6.64 -1.40 -8.94
C PRO A 97 -5.39 -0.66 -8.45
N ILE A 98 -4.89 -1.00 -7.27
CA ILE A 98 -3.59 -0.51 -6.82
C ILE A 98 -2.53 -1.08 -7.77
N VAL A 99 -2.07 -0.26 -8.72
CA VAL A 99 -0.99 -0.60 -9.64
C VAL A 99 0.30 -0.01 -9.10
N PHE A 100 1.19 -0.84 -8.57
CA PHE A 100 2.56 -0.40 -8.27
C PHE A 100 3.30 -0.08 -9.57
N PRO A 101 4.03 1.04 -9.66
CA PRO A 101 4.84 1.33 -10.85
C PRO A 101 5.91 0.23 -11.03
N LYS A 102 5.92 -0.39 -12.22
CA LYS A 102 6.91 -1.42 -12.59
C LYS A 102 8.33 -0.87 -12.38
N GLY A 103 9.07 -1.48 -11.46
CA GLY A 103 10.52 -1.41 -11.53
C GLY A 103 11.01 -2.13 -12.78
N LYS A 104 12.09 -1.65 -13.41
CA LYS A 104 12.75 -2.22 -14.60
C LYS A 104 13.23 -3.69 -14.47
N HIS A 105 12.97 -4.34 -13.33
CA HIS A 105 13.45 -5.66 -12.95
C HIS A 105 12.36 -6.52 -12.27
N SER A 106 11.09 -6.43 -12.70
CA SER A 106 10.10 -7.42 -12.24
C SER A 106 10.46 -8.80 -12.80
N PRO A 107 10.56 -9.85 -11.98
CA PRO A 107 10.78 -11.21 -12.45
C PRO A 107 9.70 -11.61 -13.44
N GLN A 108 10.11 -12.24 -14.53
CA GLN A 108 9.23 -12.74 -15.59
C GLN A 108 8.23 -13.77 -15.06
N GLU A 109 7.02 -13.70 -15.64
CA GLU A 109 5.99 -14.73 -15.78
C GLU A 109 6.12 -15.97 -14.87
N SER A 110 5.33 -16.00 -13.80
CA SER A 110 5.03 -17.25 -13.07
C SER A 110 3.57 -17.65 -13.27
N GLU A 111 3.34 -18.97 -13.26
CA GLU A 111 2.18 -19.74 -13.71
C GLU A 111 0.86 -19.53 -12.93
N TYR A 112 0.62 -18.36 -12.35
CA TYR A 112 -0.58 -18.10 -11.52
C TYR A 112 -1.50 -17.05 -12.17
N PRO A 113 -2.67 -17.46 -12.74
CA PRO A 113 -3.50 -16.61 -13.59
C PRO A 113 -4.38 -15.57 -12.87
N GLU A 114 -4.36 -15.49 -11.53
CA GLU A 114 -5.18 -14.53 -10.77
C GLU A 114 -4.34 -13.81 -9.69
N ARG A 115 -3.98 -12.54 -9.94
CA ARG A 115 -2.97 -11.79 -9.17
C ARG A 115 -3.52 -10.85 -8.09
N TRP A 116 -4.68 -11.19 -7.52
CA TRP A 116 -5.20 -10.46 -6.36
C TRP A 116 -4.61 -11.03 -5.07
N SER A 117 -4.00 -10.15 -4.27
CA SER A 117 -3.60 -10.44 -2.89
C SER A 117 -4.47 -9.67 -1.91
N GLN A 118 -4.80 -10.30 -0.79
CA GLN A 118 -5.31 -9.58 0.37
C GLN A 118 -4.12 -9.16 1.23
N GLU A 119 -4.03 -7.88 1.55
CA GLU A 119 -2.91 -7.34 2.29
C GLU A 119 -3.33 -6.39 3.40
N CYS A 120 -2.48 -6.29 4.42
CA CYS A 120 -2.57 -5.26 5.43
C CYS A 120 -1.34 -4.36 5.32
N PRO A 121 -1.43 -3.20 4.63
CA PRO A 121 -0.28 -2.31 4.46
C PRO A 121 0.33 -1.83 5.78
N HIS A 122 -0.51 -1.71 6.81
CA HIS A 122 -0.06 -1.33 8.15
C HIS A 122 0.86 -2.38 8.82
N CYS A 123 0.55 -3.66 8.61
CA CYS A 123 1.32 -4.78 9.17
C CYS A 123 2.30 -5.37 8.16
N GLU A 124 2.25 -4.90 6.91
CA GLU A 124 3.07 -5.32 5.78
C GLU A 124 3.03 -6.84 5.53
N ILE A 125 1.84 -7.41 5.69
CA ILE A 125 1.56 -8.83 5.41
C ILE A 125 0.60 -8.95 4.22
N SER A 126 0.79 -9.99 3.42
CA SER A 126 -0.12 -10.36 2.32
C SER A 126 -0.41 -11.85 2.35
N ALA A 127 -1.62 -12.20 1.91
CA ALA A 127 -2.01 -13.55 1.59
C ALA A 127 -2.31 -13.63 0.09
N TYR A 128 -1.70 -14.62 -0.57
CA TYR A 128 -2.07 -14.98 -1.93
C TYR A 128 -3.49 -15.57 -1.92
N TYR A 129 -4.30 -15.16 -2.91
CA TYR A 129 -5.69 -15.59 -3.11
C TYR A 129 -6.68 -15.06 -2.04
N LYS A 130 -7.98 -14.97 -2.38
CA LYS A 130 -9.07 -14.56 -1.46
C LYS A 130 -9.02 -15.43 -0.21
N ALA A 131 -8.33 -14.89 0.78
CA ALA A 131 -7.96 -15.54 1.99
C ALA A 131 -9.21 -15.86 2.84
N GLY A 132 -10.28 -15.10 2.61
CA GLY A 132 -11.59 -15.26 3.25
C GLY A 132 -11.71 -14.41 4.51
N GLU A 133 -10.60 -13.86 4.99
CA GLU A 133 -10.56 -12.92 6.10
C GLU A 133 -10.94 -11.51 5.61
N GLU A 134 -11.81 -10.84 6.37
CA GLU A 134 -12.14 -9.43 6.14
C GLU A 134 -11.14 -8.49 6.85
N TYR A 135 -10.52 -8.98 7.94
CA TYR A 135 -9.68 -8.17 8.83
C TYR A 135 -8.31 -8.80 9.05
N CYS A 136 -7.31 -7.95 9.22
CA CYS A 136 -5.93 -8.34 9.49
C CYS A 136 -5.86 -9.06 10.83
N PRO A 137 -5.26 -10.28 10.88
CA PRO A 137 -5.17 -11.06 12.11
C PRO A 137 -4.21 -10.46 13.15
N ILE A 138 -3.39 -9.45 12.78
CA ILE A 138 -2.45 -8.78 13.69
C ILE A 138 -3.07 -7.52 14.31
N CYS A 139 -3.67 -6.64 13.50
CA CYS A 139 -4.09 -5.31 13.94
C CYS A 139 -5.59 -5.03 13.83
N GLY A 140 -6.39 -5.98 13.32
CA GLY A 140 -7.85 -5.85 13.21
C GLY A 140 -8.33 -4.86 12.13
N ARG A 141 -7.44 -4.20 11.39
CA ARG A 141 -7.82 -3.34 10.25
C ARG A 141 -8.37 -4.16 9.09
N LYS A 142 -9.28 -3.59 8.31
CA LYS A 142 -9.81 -4.24 7.10
C LYS A 142 -8.67 -4.55 6.13
N LEU A 143 -8.63 -5.78 5.61
CA LEU A 143 -7.68 -6.18 4.56
C LEU A 143 -8.06 -5.51 3.24
N LEU A 144 -7.04 -5.05 2.52
CA LEU A 144 -7.19 -4.38 1.25
C LEU A 144 -6.82 -5.34 0.12
N TYR A 145 -7.52 -5.23 -1.01
CA TYR A 145 -7.19 -6.00 -2.20
C TYR A 145 -6.21 -5.20 -3.06
N SER A 146 -5.03 -5.76 -3.28
CA SER A 146 -4.04 -5.25 -4.21
C SER A 146 -3.94 -6.20 -5.40
N TRP A 147 -3.69 -5.64 -6.59
CA TRP A 147 -3.40 -6.41 -7.79
C TRP A 147 -1.91 -6.35 -8.06
N GLY A 148 -1.23 -7.49 -8.01
CA GLY A 148 0.15 -7.62 -8.47
C GLY A 148 0.19 -7.70 -10.00
N GLY A 149 -0.12 -6.63 -10.72
CA GLY A 149 -0.25 -6.68 -12.19
C GLY A 149 1.05 -6.86 -12.97
N ASP A 150 0.93 -7.55 -14.10
CA ASP A 150 1.95 -7.81 -15.16
C ASP A 150 2.87 -6.64 -15.42
#